data_AF-W4PX03-F1
#
_entry.id   AF-W4PX03-F1
#
_cell.length_a   1.000
_cell.length_b   1.000
_cell.length_c   1.000
_cell.angle_alpha   90.00
_cell.angle_beta   90.00
_cell.angle_gamma   90.00
#
_symmetry.space_group_name_H-M   'P 1'
#
loop_
_entity.id
_entity.type
_entity.pdbx_description
1 polymer ?
#
loop_
_entity_poly.entity_id
_entity_poly.type
_entity_poly.pdbx_seq_one_letter_code
_entity_poly.pdbx_strand_id
1 'polypeptide(L)'
;MKNEKDLQFETKVVHSSYNSNKHGECLTPPIYQTSTFTFPSMEQGAKRFSQEQGGYVYSRLENPTVAILEDRIAQLEEAEAGLAFSSGWQLFQPL
;
A
#
# COMPACT_ATOMS: atom_id res chain seq x y z
N MET A 1 20.57 11.18 5.23
CA MET A 1 19.67 10.02 5.41
C MET A 1 20.19 8.91 4.52
N LYS A 2 20.45 7.70 5.03
CA LYS A 2 20.87 6.58 4.17
C LYS A 2 19.72 6.26 3.20
N ASN A 3 20.02 6.00 1.93
CA ASN A 3 19.01 5.53 0.99
C ASN A 3 18.46 4.19 1.51
N GLU A 4 17.14 3.97 1.42
CA GLU A 4 16.51 2.71 1.84
C GLU A 4 17.15 1.49 1.15
N LYS A 5 17.63 1.67 -0.08
CA LYS A 5 18.36 0.65 -0.85
C LYS A 5 19.64 0.16 -0.18
N ASP A 6 20.33 1.01 0.60
CA ASP A 6 21.62 0.71 1.24
C ASP A 6 21.48 0.17 2.68
N LEU A 7 20.25 -0.08 3.14
CA LEU A 7 20.00 -0.66 4.45
C LEU A 7 20.22 -2.18 4.45
N GLN A 8 20.62 -2.71 5.60
CA GLN A 8 20.67 -4.16 5.83
C GLN A 8 19.28 -4.77 5.71
N PHE A 9 19.21 -6.04 5.28
CA PHE A 9 17.96 -6.74 5.01
C PHE A 9 17.03 -6.75 6.23
N GLU A 10 17.59 -7.00 7.42
CA GLU A 10 16.85 -7.04 8.69
C GLU A 10 16.21 -5.68 9.00
N THR A 11 16.88 -4.59 8.66
CA THR A 11 16.33 -3.24 8.82
C THR A 11 15.21 -2.97 7.83
N LYS A 12 15.37 -3.41 6.58
CA LYS A 12 14.33 -3.29 5.55
C LYS A 12 13.06 -4.02 5.98
N VAL A 13 13.16 -5.27 6.44
CA VAL A 13 12.00 -6.08 6.88
C VAL A 13 11.16 -5.36 7.93
N VAL A 14 11.78 -4.64 8.86
CA VAL A 14 11.07 -3.96 9.96
C VAL A 14 10.57 -2.57 9.55
N HIS A 15 11.39 -1.79 8.85
CA HIS A 15 11.18 -0.35 8.72
C HIS A 15 10.82 0.12 7.31
N SER A 16 10.98 -0.70 6.27
CA SER A 16 10.70 -0.25 4.91
C SER A 16 9.22 0.06 4.68
N SER A 17 8.98 0.93 3.70
CA SER A 17 7.66 1.18 3.11
C SER A 17 6.61 1.71 4.10
N TYR A 18 7.04 2.27 5.24
CA TYR A 18 6.17 2.88 6.23
C TYR A 18 6.71 4.22 6.75
N ASN A 19 5.84 5.22 6.80
CA ASN A 19 6.18 6.55 7.32
C ASN A 19 5.10 7.02 8.30
N SER A 20 5.42 7.05 9.60
CA SER A 20 4.50 7.41 10.68
C SER A 20 3.89 8.81 10.51
N ASN A 21 4.60 9.77 9.93
CA ASN A 21 4.12 11.14 9.73
C ASN A 21 2.88 11.21 8.82
N LYS A 22 2.71 10.23 7.92
CA LYS A 22 1.52 10.12 7.06
C LYS A 22 0.33 9.45 7.74
N HIS A 23 0.54 8.86 8.92
CA HIS A 23 -0.44 8.04 9.64
C HIS A 23 -0.66 8.50 11.08
N GLY A 24 -0.60 9.82 11.33
CA GLY A 24 -0.87 10.39 12.65
C GLY A 24 0.21 10.09 13.69
N GLU A 25 1.47 9.93 13.25
CA GLU A 25 2.64 9.67 14.09
C GLU A 25 2.61 8.33 14.85
N CYS A 26 1.70 7.44 14.47
CA CYS A 26 1.66 6.07 14.98
C CYS A 26 2.97 5.33 14.63
N LEU A 27 3.56 4.64 15.61
CA LEU A 27 4.75 3.81 15.38
C LEU A 27 4.42 2.57 14.54
N THR A 28 3.28 1.94 14.84
CA THR A 28 2.75 0.81 14.09
C THR A 28 1.79 1.28 13.01
N PRO A 29 1.84 0.69 11.79
CA PRO A 29 0.84 0.95 10.76
C PRO A 29 -0.58 0.74 11.30
N PRO A 30 -1.48 1.74 11.18
CA PRO A 30 -2.88 1.56 11.53
C PRO A 30 -3.54 0.49 10.66
N ILE A 31 -4.52 -0.22 11.21
CA ILE A 31 -5.31 -1.21 10.47
C ILE A 31 -6.50 -0.50 9.83
N TYR A 32 -6.46 -0.34 8.51
CA TYR A 32 -7.55 0.25 7.73
C TYR A 32 -8.63 -0.78 7.39
N GLN A 33 -9.34 -1.27 8.43
CA GLN A 33 -10.42 -2.26 8.30
C GLN A 33 -11.73 -1.63 7.80
N THR A 34 -11.71 -1.11 6.58
CA THR A 34 -12.87 -0.53 5.89
C THR A 34 -13.09 -1.20 4.56
N SER A 35 -14.33 -1.20 4.05
CA SER A 35 -14.65 -1.61 2.68
C SER A 35 -14.49 -0.47 1.67
N THR A 36 -14.88 0.75 2.03
CA THR A 36 -14.93 1.92 1.15
C THR A 36 -14.25 3.15 1.76
N PHE A 37 -13.90 4.12 0.92
CA PHE A 37 -13.29 5.38 1.31
C PHE A 37 -14.16 6.56 0.87
N THR A 38 -14.21 7.60 1.69
CA THR A 38 -15.01 8.80 1.40
C THR A 38 -14.25 9.79 0.52
N PHE A 39 -15.02 10.62 -0.19
CA PHE A 39 -14.49 11.70 -1.01
C PHE A 39 -15.01 13.05 -0.49
N PRO A 40 -14.11 14.03 -0.28
CA PRO A 40 -14.47 15.42 -0.01
C PRO A 40 -15.46 16.04 -1.02
N SER A 41 -15.40 15.65 -2.30
CA SER A 41 -16.31 16.14 -3.33
C SER A 41 -16.58 15.09 -4.42
N MET A 42 -17.68 15.27 -5.16
CA MET A 42 -18.04 14.38 -6.27
C MET A 42 -16.99 14.42 -7.39
N GLU A 43 -16.43 15.59 -7.67
CA GLU A 43 -15.38 15.79 -8.67
C GLU A 43 -14.11 15.02 -8.31
N GLN A 44 -13.73 15.00 -7.02
CA GLN A 44 -12.61 14.19 -6.57
C GLN A 44 -12.89 12.69 -6.70
N GLY A 45 -14.12 12.26 -6.39
CA GLY A 45 -14.54 10.89 -6.63
C GLY A 45 -14.35 10.50 -8.10
N ALA A 46 -14.89 11.30 -9.03
CA ALA A 46 -14.76 11.06 -10.47
C ALA A 46 -13.29 10.94 -10.92
N LYS A 47 -12.42 11.84 -10.47
CA LYS A 47 -10.98 11.82 -10.79
C LYS A 47 -10.24 10.61 -10.24
N ARG A 48 -10.62 10.10 -9.06
CA ARG A 48 -10.02 8.87 -8.52
C ARG A 48 -10.49 7.63 -9.27
N PHE A 49 -11.76 7.58 -9.67
CA PHE A 49 -12.27 6.49 -10.51
C PHE A 49 -11.64 6.49 -11.92
N SER A 50 -11.34 7.65 -12.49
CA SER A 50 -10.63 7.76 -13.78
C SER A 50 -9.11 7.63 -13.67
N GLN A 51 -8.57 7.37 -12.47
CA GLN A 51 -7.12 7.29 -12.18
C GLN A 51 -6.32 8.57 -12.47
N GLU A 52 -7.00 9.70 -12.69
CA GLU A 52 -6.35 11.02 -12.87
C GLU A 52 -5.77 11.55 -11.55
N GLN A 53 -6.31 11.09 -10.42
CA GLN A 53 -5.81 11.40 -9.08
C GLN A 53 -5.65 10.13 -8.27
N GLY A 54 -4.47 9.96 -7.65
CA GLY A 54 -4.22 8.83 -6.75
C GLY A 54 -5.10 8.87 -5.48
N GLY A 55 -5.20 7.72 -4.83
CA GLY A 55 -5.85 7.56 -3.54
C GLY A 55 -6.93 6.48 -3.56
N TYR A 56 -7.33 6.08 -2.35
CA TYR A 56 -8.18 4.91 -2.17
C TYR A 56 -9.65 5.21 -2.49
N VAL A 57 -10.30 4.19 -3.07
CA VAL A 57 -11.72 4.20 -3.46
C VAL A 57 -12.45 3.06 -2.75
N TYR A 58 -11.95 1.83 -2.93
CA TYR A 58 -12.58 0.62 -2.41
C TYR A 58 -11.52 -0.45 -2.11
N SER A 59 -11.59 -1.10 -0.95
CA SER A 59 -10.53 -1.98 -0.43
C SER A 59 -10.25 -3.23 -1.26
N ARG A 60 -11.17 -3.64 -2.15
CA ARG A 60 -10.90 -4.72 -3.12
C ARG A 60 -9.92 -4.29 -4.22
N LEU A 61 -9.85 -2.99 -4.52
CA LEU A 61 -8.90 -2.45 -5.48
C LEU A 61 -7.58 -2.15 -4.79
N GLU A 62 -7.65 -1.32 -3.73
CA GLU A 62 -6.48 -0.89 -2.97
C GLU A 62 -6.89 -0.60 -1.52
N ASN A 63 -6.03 -0.96 -0.56
CA ASN A 63 -6.19 -0.64 0.84
C ASN A 63 -4.84 -0.16 1.42
N PRO A 64 -4.77 0.90 2.25
CA PRO A 64 -3.49 1.41 2.75
C PRO A 64 -2.67 0.39 3.55
N THR A 65 -3.34 -0.48 4.33
CA THR A 65 -2.66 -1.53 5.09
C THR A 65 -2.01 -2.55 4.17
N VAL A 66 -2.70 -2.87 3.08
CA VAL A 66 -2.26 -3.84 2.06
C VAL A 66 -1.16 -3.24 1.20
N ALA A 67 -1.27 -1.96 0.82
CA ALA A 67 -0.26 -1.24 0.06
C ALA A 67 1.11 -1.21 0.79
N ILE A 68 1.11 -1.00 2.12
CA ILE A 68 2.34 -1.06 2.92
C ILE A 68 3.00 -2.45 2.84
N LEU A 69 2.19 -3.52 2.85
CA LEU A 69 2.68 -4.90 2.69
C LEU A 69 3.24 -5.11 1.27
N GLU A 70 2.51 -4.70 0.24
CA GLU A 70 2.90 -4.82 -1.17
C GLU A 70 4.22 -4.11 -1.46
N ASP A 71 4.32 -2.85 -1.05
CA ASP A 71 5.54 -2.05 -1.20
C ASP A 71 6.71 -2.66 -0.42
N ARG A 72 6.46 -3.19 0.78
CA ARG A 72 7.51 -3.82 1.58
C ARG A 72 8.05 -5.07 0.91
N ILE A 73 7.19 -5.94 0.41
CA ILE A 73 7.61 -7.16 -0.29
C ILE A 73 8.32 -6.81 -1.60
N ALA A 74 7.81 -5.84 -2.36
CA ALA A 74 8.47 -5.37 -3.58
C ALA A 74 9.89 -4.86 -3.30
N GLN A 75 10.08 -4.07 -2.23
CA GLN A 75 11.41 -3.61 -1.83
C GLN A 75 12.35 -4.75 -1.40
N LEU A 76 11.83 -5.80 -0.76
CA LEU A 76 12.64 -6.95 -0.32
C LEU A 76 13.06 -7.85 -1.49
N GLU A 77 12.21 -7.98 -2.51
CA GLU A 77 12.46 -8.78 -3.72
C GLU A 77 13.15 -7.98 -4.84
N GLU A 78 13.51 -6.72 -4.58
CA GLU A 78 14.08 -5.79 -5.58
C GLU A 78 13.18 -5.61 -6.83
N ALA A 79 11.86 -5.75 -6.63
CA ALA A 79 10.85 -5.59 -7.67
C ALA A 79 10.33 -4.14 -7.75
N GLU A 80 9.71 -3.79 -8.88
CA GLU A 80 9.12 -2.46 -9.08
C GLU A 80 7.80 -2.27 -8.30
N ALA A 81 6.99 -3.33 -8.20
CA ALA A 81 5.71 -3.31 -7.51
C ALA A 81 5.33 -4.71 -6.98
N GLY A 82 4.41 -4.74 -6.02
CA GLY A 82 3.83 -5.96 -5.46
C GLY A 82 2.30 -5.89 -5.50
N LEU A 83 1.65 -7.06 -5.45
CA LEU A 83 0.20 -7.16 -5.35
C LEU A 83 -0.16 -8.30 -4.40
N ALA A 84 -0.98 -8.00 -3.39
CA ALA A 84 -1.38 -8.94 -2.36
C ALA A 84 -2.75 -9.54 -2.68
N PHE A 85 -2.85 -10.85 -2.50
CA PHE A 85 -4.09 -11.60 -2.72
C PHE A 85 -4.55 -12.28 -1.43
N SER A 86 -5.80 -12.72 -1.41
CA SER A 86 -6.38 -13.48 -0.30
C SER A 86 -5.69 -14.83 -0.07
N SER A 87 -5.11 -15.41 -1.12
CA SER A 87 -4.39 -16.69 -1.05
C SER A 87 -3.41 -16.85 -2.21
N GLY A 88 -2.41 -17.73 -2.03
CA GLY A 88 -1.45 -18.06 -3.08
C GLY A 88 -2.07 -18.75 -4.30
N TRP A 89 -3.18 -19.47 -4.15
CA TRP A 89 -3.88 -20.08 -5.29
C TRP A 89 -4.42 -19.04 -6.27
N GLN A 90 -4.82 -17.87 -5.75
CA GLN A 90 -5.36 -16.79 -6.58
C GLN A 90 -4.34 -16.26 -7.59
N LEU A 91 -3.03 -16.36 -7.29
CA LEU A 91 -1.95 -15.98 -8.21
C LEU A 91 -1.93 -16.84 -9.48
N PHE A 92 -2.40 -18.09 -9.40
CA PHE A 92 -2.39 -19.02 -10.53
C PHE A 92 -3.67 -18.98 -11.38
N GLN A 93 -4.65 -18.15 -11.02
CA GLN A 93 -5.87 -18.03 -11.80
C GLN A 93 -5.72 -16.96 -12.89
N PRO A 94 -6.20 -17.21 -14.12
CA PRO A 94 -6.25 -16.18 -15.15
C PRO A 94 -7.22 -15.06 -14.75
N LEU A 95 -6.83 -13.81 -15.06
CA LEU A 95 -7.66 -12.60 -14.94
C LEU A 95 -8.76 -12.56 -16.00
#